data_AF-A0A378TJ00-F1
#
_entry.id   AF-A0A378TJ00-F1
#
_cell.length_a   1.000
_cell.length_b   1.000
_cell.length_c   1.000
_cell.angle_alpha   90.00
_cell.angle_beta   90.00
_cell.angle_gamma   90.00
#
_symmetry.space_group_name_H-M   'P 1'
#
loop_
_entity.id
_entity.type
_entity.pdbx_description
1 polymer ?
#
loop_
_entity_poly.entity_id
_entity_poly.type
_entity_poly.pdbx_seq_one_letter_code
_entity_poly.pdbx_strand_id
1 'polypeptide(L)'
;MTTQTETRQASPFDQFWLPDYCPECNPAGHHADNCTRQCTQTEPEAVTWSGGRTLLCEYVCGSCGHRWRRADLWTAENLGFVPARSAA
;
A
#
# COMPACT_ATOMS: atom_id res chain seq x y z
N MET A 1 27.02 18.10 -4.83
CA MET A 1 26.26 16.91 -5.22
C MET A 1 24.79 17.32 -5.20
N THR A 2 24.15 17.39 -6.37
CA THR A 2 22.79 17.90 -6.51
C THR A 2 21.82 16.74 -6.31
N THR A 3 21.20 16.66 -5.13
CA THR A 3 20.18 15.65 -4.84
C THR A 3 18.92 16.04 -5.59
N GLN A 4 18.57 15.28 -6.62
CA GLN A 4 17.28 15.42 -7.31
C GLN A 4 16.20 14.94 -6.34
N THR A 5 15.44 15.88 -5.79
CA THR A 5 14.20 15.57 -5.10
C THR A 5 13.19 15.18 -6.16
N GLU A 6 13.08 13.89 -6.42
CA GLU A 6 11.98 13.33 -7.20
C GLU A 6 10.69 13.68 -6.46
N THR A 7 9.94 14.64 -6.99
CA THR A 7 8.63 14.98 -6.46
C THR A 7 7.76 13.73 -6.66
N ARG A 8 7.57 12.95 -5.60
CA ARG A 8 6.63 11.83 -5.60
C ARG A 8 5.28 12.39 -6.05
N GLN A 9 4.85 12.03 -7.26
CA GLN A 9 3.54 12.44 -7.75
C GLN A 9 2.50 11.93 -6.76
N ALA A 10 1.61 12.81 -6.33
CA ALA A 10 0.50 12.44 -5.48
C ALA A 10 -0.32 11.35 -6.18
N SER A 11 -0.48 10.21 -5.53
CA SER A 11 -1.28 9.13 -6.05
C SER A 11 -2.75 9.51 -5.87
N PRO A 12 -3.64 9.21 -6.83
CA PRO A 12 -5.09 9.34 -6.61
C PRO A 12 -5.58 8.50 -5.42
N PHE A 13 -4.75 7.57 -4.92
CA PHE A 13 -5.01 6.77 -3.74
C PHE A 13 -4.48 7.37 -2.43
N ASP A 14 -3.83 8.55 -2.43
CA ASP A 14 -3.33 9.21 -1.21
C ASP A 14 -4.45 9.57 -0.21
N GLN A 15 -5.71 9.57 -0.66
CA GLN A 15 -6.89 9.75 0.17
C GLN A 15 -7.33 8.47 0.90
N PHE A 16 -6.85 7.30 0.46
CA PHE A 16 -7.14 6.01 1.05
C PHE A 16 -5.90 5.52 1.80
N TRP A 17 -6.05 5.27 3.09
CA TRP A 17 -4.98 4.74 3.92
C TRP A 17 -4.88 3.23 3.72
N LEU A 18 -4.07 2.79 2.74
CA LEU A 18 -3.84 1.38 2.42
C LEU A 18 -2.37 0.95 2.61
N PRO A 19 -1.69 1.34 3.70
CA PRO A 19 -0.26 1.10 3.84
C PRO A 19 0.10 -0.36 4.08
N ASP A 20 1.18 -0.81 3.48
CA ASP A 20 1.88 -2.04 3.87
C ASP A 20 3.32 -1.72 4.29
N TYR A 21 4.00 -2.67 4.92
CA TYR A 21 5.42 -2.54 5.24
C TYR A 21 6.26 -3.29 4.23
N CYS A 22 7.36 -2.68 3.77
CA CYS A 22 8.27 -3.34 2.84
C CYS A 22 8.81 -4.65 3.45
N PRO A 23 8.61 -5.82 2.82
CA PRO A 23 9.03 -7.11 3.39
C PRO A 23 10.56 -7.28 3.44
N GLU A 24 11.31 -6.56 2.59
CA GLU A 24 12.77 -6.56 2.60
C GLU A 24 13.34 -5.68 3.72
N CYS A 25 12.77 -4.49 3.93
CA CYS A 25 13.26 -3.56 4.95
C CYS A 25 12.67 -3.82 6.34
N ASN A 26 11.48 -4.41 6.41
CA ASN A 26 10.78 -4.72 7.64
C ASN A 26 10.06 -6.08 7.54
N PRO A 27 10.80 -7.19 7.68
CA PRO A 27 10.21 -8.53 7.67
C PRO A 27 9.24 -8.78 8.82
N ALA A 28 9.37 -8.04 9.94
CA ALA A 28 8.46 -8.14 11.08
C ALA A 28 7.14 -7.38 10.88
N GLY A 29 7.03 -6.58 9.81
CA GLY A 29 5.86 -5.79 9.47
C GLY A 29 5.39 -4.92 10.63
N HIS A 30 4.10 -5.05 10.99
CA HIS A 30 3.50 -4.28 12.08
C HIS A 30 4.12 -4.56 13.46
N HIS A 31 4.79 -5.70 13.63
CA HIS A 31 5.43 -6.09 14.90
C HIS A 31 6.81 -5.46 15.13
N ALA A 32 7.36 -4.75 14.14
CA ALA A 32 8.62 -4.03 14.33
C ALA A 32 8.48 -2.85 15.29
N ASP A 33 9.63 -2.36 15.76
CA ASP A 33 9.68 -1.13 16.53
C ASP A 33 9.13 0.07 15.72
N ASN A 34 8.79 1.14 16.44
CA ASN A 34 8.13 2.29 15.84
C ASN A 34 8.95 2.98 14.75
N CYS A 35 10.28 3.06 14.92
CA CYS A 35 11.17 3.69 13.95
C CYS A 35 11.17 2.90 12.65
N THR A 36 11.35 1.59 12.75
CA THR A 36 11.34 0.67 11.61
C THR A 36 10.00 0.72 10.87
N ARG A 37 8.87 0.71 11.58
CA ARG A 37 7.55 0.84 10.95
C ARG A 37 7.40 2.14 10.19
N GLN A 38 7.75 3.28 10.77
CA GLN A 38 7.63 4.58 10.11
C GLN A 38 8.51 4.68 8.86
N CYS A 39 9.71 4.13 8.90
CA CYS A 39 10.65 4.17 7.76
C CYS A 39 10.30 3.20 6.62
N THR A 40 9.45 2.21 6.87
CA THR A 40 9.16 1.12 5.90
C THR A 40 7.71 1.07 5.47
N GLN A 41 6.84 1.86 6.12
CA GLN A 41 5.46 2.05 5.72
C GLN A 41 5.38 2.63 4.31
N THR A 42 4.64 1.97 3.45
CA THR A 42 4.57 2.25 2.02
C THR A 42 3.12 2.25 1.57
N GLU A 43 2.68 3.37 1.02
CA GLU A 43 1.40 3.47 0.31
C GLU A 43 1.48 2.77 -1.07
N PRO A 44 0.37 2.21 -1.58
CA PRO A 44 0.36 1.57 -2.88
C PRO A 44 0.54 2.61 -4.00
N GLU A 45 1.30 2.21 -5.03
CA GLU A 45 1.44 2.95 -6.28
C GLU A 45 0.22 2.71 -7.20
N ALA A 46 -0.37 1.51 -7.13
CA ALA A 46 -1.55 1.16 -7.89
C ALA A 46 -2.49 0.26 -7.08
N VAL A 47 -3.80 0.47 -7.27
CA VAL A 47 -4.84 -0.36 -6.68
C VAL A 47 -5.80 -0.80 -7.79
N THR A 48 -6.00 -2.12 -7.88
CA THR A 48 -6.92 -2.74 -8.84
C THR A 48 -8.01 -3.49 -8.10
N TRP A 49 -9.26 -3.26 -8.48
CA TRP A 49 -10.41 -4.01 -7.99
C TRP A 49 -11.19 -4.62 -9.15
N SER A 50 -11.34 -5.95 -9.14
CA SER A 50 -12.04 -6.72 -10.17
C SER A 50 -13.51 -7.04 -9.81
N GLY A 51 -14.11 -6.30 -8.87
CA GLY A 51 -15.47 -6.55 -8.38
C GLY A 51 -15.57 -7.64 -7.30
N GLY A 52 -14.43 -8.14 -6.82
CA GLY A 52 -14.33 -9.12 -5.74
C GLY A 52 -14.49 -8.53 -4.33
N ARG A 53 -14.14 -9.30 -3.30
CA ARG A 53 -14.07 -8.79 -1.91
C ARG A 53 -12.75 -8.09 -1.63
N THR A 54 -11.68 -8.56 -2.25
CA THR A 54 -10.32 -8.09 -1.99
C THR A 54 -9.83 -7.13 -3.07
N LEU A 55 -8.84 -6.32 -2.71
CA LEU A 55 -8.11 -5.44 -3.60
C LEU A 55 -6.76 -6.04 -3.93
N LEU A 56 -6.32 -5.87 -5.18
CA LEU A 56 -4.92 -6.07 -5.55
C LEU A 56 -4.20 -4.73 -5.44
N CYS A 57 -3.27 -4.62 -4.51
CA CYS A 57 -2.44 -3.44 -4.30
C CYS A 57 -1.00 -3.73 -4.72
N GLU A 58 -0.40 -2.79 -5.44
CA GLU A 58 1.01 -2.83 -5.84
C GLU A 58 1.78 -1.72 -5.12
N TYR A 59 2.91 -2.07 -4.52
CA TYR A 59 3.71 -1.18 -3.69
C TYR A 59 5.13 -1.08 -4.24
N VAL A 60 5.75 0.08 -4.01
CA VAL A 60 7.17 0.32 -4.28
C VAL A 60 7.79 1.02 -3.08
N CYS A 61 8.78 0.38 -2.46
CA CYS A 61 9.45 0.92 -1.29
C CYS A 61 10.25 2.16 -1.69
N GLY A 62 9.95 3.32 -1.10
CA GLY A 62 10.73 4.53 -1.31
C GLY A 62 12.17 4.47 -0.78
N SER A 63 12.46 3.53 0.13
CA SER A 63 13.78 3.40 0.77
C SER A 63 14.72 2.47 -0.01
N CYS A 64 14.24 1.31 -0.46
CA CYS A 64 15.08 0.30 -1.13
C CYS A 64 14.67 0.00 -2.59
N GLY A 65 13.55 0.54 -3.07
CA GLY A 65 13.04 0.28 -4.42
C GLY A 65 12.36 -1.08 -4.61
N HIS A 66 12.28 -1.93 -3.58
CA HIS A 66 11.60 -3.23 -3.67
C HIS A 66 10.13 -3.05 -4.07
N ARG A 67 9.66 -3.89 -5.00
CA ARG A 67 8.28 -3.88 -5.51
C ARG A 67 7.58 -5.16 -5.09
N TRP A 68 6.38 -5.04 -4.53
CA TRP A 68 5.58 -6.19 -4.13
C TRP A 68 4.09 -5.96 -4.36
N ARG A 69 3.34 -7.06 -4.30
CA ARG A 69 1.88 -7.07 -4.53
C ARG A 69 1.19 -7.78 -3.38
N ARG A 70 0.02 -7.27 -2.98
CA ARG A 70 -0.85 -7.89 -1.96
C ARG A 70 -2.28 -7.96 -2.48
N ALA A 71 -2.89 -9.13 -2.34
CA ALA A 71 -4.29 -9.38 -2.72
C ALA A 71 -5.17 -9.79 -1.52
N ASP A 72 -4.58 -9.75 -0.33
CA ASP A 72 -5.08 -10.34 0.92
C ASP A 72 -5.22 -9.31 2.04
N LEU A 73 -4.57 -8.15 1.92
CA LEU A 73 -4.49 -7.15 3.00
C LEU A 73 -5.72 -6.25 3.07
N TRP A 74 -6.29 -5.90 1.91
CA TRP A 74 -7.33 -4.87 1.81
C TRP A 74 -8.56 -5.36 1.06
N THR A 75 -9.70 -4.80 1.42
CA THR A 75 -11.02 -5.11 0.86
C THR A 75 -11.61 -3.92 0.11
N ALA A 76 -12.60 -4.18 -0.75
CA ALA A 76 -13.31 -3.12 -1.47
C ALA A 76 -13.91 -2.07 -0.53
N GLU A 77 -14.35 -2.48 0.66
CA GLU A 77 -14.90 -1.60 1.69
C GLU A 77 -13.86 -0.60 2.22
N ASN A 78 -12.56 -0.95 2.20
CA ASN A 78 -11.48 -0.02 2.57
C ASN A 78 -11.34 1.15 1.57
N LEU A 79 -11.81 0.99 0.33
CA LEU A 79 -11.94 2.07 -0.66
C LEU A 79 -13.32 2.75 -0.62
N GLY A 80 -14.19 2.38 0.32
CA GLY A 80 -15.58 2.84 0.37
C GLY A 80 -16.49 2.20 -0.68
N PHE A 81 -16.05 1.13 -1.36
CA PHE A 81 -16.90 0.39 -2.29
C PHE A 81 -17.70 -0.68 -1.57
N VAL A 82 -19.00 -0.76 -1.87
CA VAL A 82 -19.85 -1.89 -1.45
C VAL A 82 -19.78 -2.96 -2.54
N PRO A 83 -19.31 -4.18 -2.25
CA PRO A 83 -19.32 -5.26 -3.24
C PRO A 83 -20.75 -5.54 -3.71
N ALA A 84 -20.94 -5.75 -5.01
CA ALA A 84 -22.25 -5.99 -5.63
C ALA A 84 -22.99 -7.27 -5.15
N ARG A 85 -22.45 -7.99 -4.17
CA ARG A 85 -22.98 -9.23 -3.60
C ARG A 85 -23.36 -9.13 -2.11
N SER A 86 -23.35 -7.92 -1.54
CA SER A 86 -23.81 -7.66 -0.16
C SER A 86 -25.21 -7.04 -0.09
N ALA A 87 -26.04 -7.23 -1.12
CA ALA A 87 -27.48 -7.03 -1.02
C ALA A 87 -28.12 -8.37 -0.68
N ALA A 88 -28.31 -8.63 0.62
CA ALA A 88 -29.19 -9.68 1.13
C ALA A 88 -30.49 -9.03 1.59
#